data_AF-L8M8D9-F1
#
_entry.id   AF-L8M8D9-F1
#
_cell.length_a   1.000
_cell.length_b   1.000
_cell.length_c   1.000
_cell.angle_alpha   90.00
_cell.angle_beta   90.00
_cell.angle_gamma   90.00
#
_symmetry.space_group_name_H-M   'P 1'
#
loop_
_entity.id
_entity.type
_entity.pdbx_description
1 polymer ?
#
loop_
_entity_poly.entity_id
_entity_poly.type
_entity_poly.pdbx_seq_one_letter_code
_entity_poly.pdbx_strand_id
1 'polypeptide(L)'
;MQRIYLDELSTQEPLDLGIGILKLIVESKRKAGELARNLITRTKQEAKNSINQQQLQELIETIIIYKFPKLSYEEIEKMLNLQEIKQTRVYQDAKQEGKLEGIEEGIEQGIERGKSQQKLAMIPLLQELGLTIEQIAQRLEISVRENIK
;
A
#
# COMPACT_ATOMS: atom_id res chain seq x y z
N MET A 1 1.19 -3.86 41.47
CA MET A 1 1.46 -3.87 40.01
C MET A 1 2.55 -2.87 39.73
N GLN A 2 3.59 -3.26 39.02
CA GLN A 2 4.68 -2.37 38.60
C GLN A 2 4.41 -1.93 37.15
N ARG A 3 4.35 -0.62 36.90
CA ARG A 3 4.28 -0.07 35.54
C ARG A 3 5.69 0.09 35.02
N ILE A 4 5.93 -0.29 33.76
CA ILE A 4 7.21 -0.12 33.08
C ILE A 4 6.92 0.75 31.85
N TYR A 5 7.55 1.92 31.80
CA TYR A 5 7.38 2.91 30.74
C TYR A 5 8.43 2.68 29.66
N LEU A 6 7.99 2.65 28.40
CA LEU A 6 8.83 2.27 27.26
C LEU A 6 9.89 3.32 26.93
N ASP A 7 9.58 4.59 27.20
CA ASP A 7 10.45 5.76 27.12
C ASP A 7 11.46 5.83 28.27
N GLU A 8 11.22 5.11 29.37
CA GLU A 8 12.12 5.00 30.53
C GLU A 8 13.03 3.77 30.48
N LEU A 9 12.90 2.90 29.45
CA LEU A 9 13.74 1.73 29.27
C LEU A 9 15.22 2.15 29.13
N SER A 10 16.02 1.72 30.10
CA SER A 10 17.41 2.10 30.32
C SER A 10 18.25 2.08 29.04
N THR A 11 19.04 3.13 28.86
CA THR A 11 20.02 3.35 27.77
C THR A 11 21.28 2.48 27.86
N GLN A 12 21.31 1.45 28.71
CA GLN A 12 22.47 0.58 28.82
C GLN A 12 22.55 -0.31 27.59
N GLU A 13 23.46 0.05 26.69
CA GLU A 13 23.78 -0.77 25.53
C GLU A 13 24.62 -1.98 25.92
N PRO A 14 24.40 -3.15 25.28
CA PRO A 14 23.39 -3.39 24.25
C PRO A 14 22.03 -3.77 24.86
N LEU A 15 20.96 -3.09 24.43
CA LEU A 15 19.58 -3.53 24.73
C LEU A 15 19.36 -4.94 24.19
N ASP A 16 18.58 -5.73 24.91
CA ASP A 16 18.01 -6.96 24.36
C ASP A 16 17.21 -6.67 23.07
N LEU A 17 17.22 -7.61 22.12
CA LEU A 17 16.56 -7.45 20.81
C LEU A 17 15.07 -7.12 20.97
N GLY A 18 14.36 -7.80 21.88
CA GLY A 18 12.93 -7.58 22.10
C GLY A 18 12.64 -6.17 22.61
N ILE A 19 13.43 -5.69 23.58
CA ILE A 19 13.31 -4.34 24.14
C ILE A 19 13.64 -3.29 23.07
N GLY A 20 14.66 -3.53 22.26
CA GLY A 20 15.03 -2.65 21.15
C GLY A 20 13.92 -2.53 20.11
N ILE A 21 13.28 -3.64 19.74
CA ILE A 21 12.15 -3.64 18.80
C ILE A 21 10.98 -2.83 19.36
N LEU A 22 10.61 -3.01 20.63
CA LEU A 22 9.54 -2.24 21.25
C LEU A 22 9.87 -0.74 21.28
N LYS A 23 11.13 -0.39 21.52
CA LYS A 23 11.59 1.01 21.55
C LYS A 23 11.36 1.74 20.23
N LEU A 24 11.32 1.04 19.09
CA LEU A 24 10.96 1.63 17.79
C LEU A 24 9.61 2.35 17.82
N ILE A 25 8.65 1.88 18.64
CA ILE A 25 7.29 2.43 18.74
C ILE A 25 7.30 3.86 19.30
N VAL A 26 8.24 4.20 20.18
CA VAL A 26 8.31 5.51 20.86
C VAL A 26 9.40 6.43 20.31
N GLU A 27 10.37 5.90 19.57
CA GLU A 27 11.49 6.70 19.06
C GLU A 27 11.08 7.70 17.96
N SER A 28 11.83 8.80 17.85
CA SER A 28 11.64 9.78 16.77
C SER A 28 12.03 9.21 15.41
N LYS A 29 11.55 9.79 14.29
CA LYS A 29 11.83 9.30 12.91
C LYS A 29 13.30 8.99 12.64
N ARG A 30 14.20 9.92 12.99
CA ARG A 30 15.65 9.76 12.80
C ARG A 30 16.21 8.60 13.63
N LYS A 31 15.91 8.60 14.94
CA LYS A 31 16.39 7.58 15.89
C LYS A 31 15.81 6.20 15.58
N ALA A 32 14.54 6.12 15.18
CA ALA A 32 13.90 4.86 14.80
C ALA A 32 14.56 4.23 13.58
N GLY A 33 14.93 5.02 12.56
CA GLY A 33 15.68 4.53 11.41
C GLY A 33 17.07 4.00 11.81
N GLU A 34 17.82 4.74 12.63
CA GLU A 34 19.12 4.29 13.15
C GLU A 34 19.00 2.99 13.97
N LEU A 35 18.03 2.94 14.89
CA LEU A 35 17.76 1.79 15.74
C LEU A 35 17.32 0.57 14.92
N ALA A 36 16.42 0.74 13.95
CA ALA A 36 15.96 -0.35 13.10
C ALA A 36 17.11 -0.96 12.29
N ARG A 37 17.99 -0.13 11.71
CA ARG A 37 19.20 -0.62 11.01
C ARG A 37 20.10 -1.46 11.92
N ASN A 38 20.31 -1.00 13.16
CA ASN A 38 21.11 -1.73 14.14
C ASN A 38 20.44 -3.08 14.49
N LEU A 39 19.15 -3.07 14.80
CA LEU A 39 18.38 -4.28 15.13
C LEU A 39 18.37 -5.29 13.98
N ILE A 40 18.18 -4.86 12.73
CA ILE A 40 18.23 -5.76 11.57
C ILE A 40 19.63 -6.38 11.43
N THR A 41 20.68 -5.58 11.62
CA THR A 41 22.06 -6.07 11.56
C THR A 41 22.33 -7.10 12.66
N ARG A 42 21.89 -6.82 13.90
CA ARG A 42 22.03 -7.74 15.04
C ARG A 42 21.22 -9.01 14.86
N THR A 43 19.98 -8.92 14.37
CA THR A 43 19.16 -10.08 14.03
C THR A 43 19.90 -10.99 13.03
N LYS A 44 20.59 -10.43 12.03
CA LYS A 44 21.42 -11.22 11.08
C LYS A 44 22.66 -11.86 11.70
N GLN A 45 23.24 -11.26 12.75
CA GLN A 45 24.48 -11.73 13.39
C GLN A 45 24.22 -12.72 14.52
N GLU A 46 23.20 -12.46 15.35
CA GLU A 46 22.87 -13.22 16.56
C GLU A 46 22.04 -14.48 16.23
N ALA A 47 21.20 -14.44 15.19
CA ALA A 47 20.38 -15.57 14.78
C ALA A 47 21.00 -16.32 13.59
N LYS A 48 21.98 -17.21 13.85
CA LYS A 48 22.48 -18.16 12.83
C LYS A 48 21.35 -19.10 12.40
N ASN A 49 20.78 -18.87 11.21
CA ASN A 49 19.77 -19.68 10.52
C ASN A 49 18.57 -20.09 11.40
N SER A 50 17.53 -19.25 11.44
CA SER A 50 16.24 -19.65 11.99
C SER A 50 15.09 -18.85 11.40
N ILE A 51 13.89 -19.47 11.41
CA ILE A 51 12.59 -18.81 11.18
C ILE A 51 12.46 -17.52 12.02
N ASN A 52 13.06 -17.49 13.21
CA ASN A 52 13.04 -16.35 14.11
C ASN A 52 13.77 -15.13 13.54
N GLN A 53 14.83 -15.32 12.74
CA GLN A 53 15.55 -14.20 12.12
C GLN A 53 14.64 -13.42 11.16
N GLN A 54 13.96 -14.15 10.27
CA GLN A 54 13.08 -13.56 9.27
C GLN A 54 11.86 -12.92 9.95
N GLN A 55 11.28 -13.58 10.95
CA GLN A 55 10.14 -13.03 11.70
C GLN A 55 10.48 -11.74 12.46
N LEU A 56 11.66 -11.66 13.08
CA LEU A 56 12.11 -10.44 13.77
C LEU A 56 12.38 -9.30 12.78
N GLN A 57 12.96 -9.60 11.62
CA GLN A 57 13.12 -8.59 10.57
C GLN A 57 11.76 -8.11 10.04
N GLU A 58 10.84 -9.02 9.72
CA GLU A 58 9.48 -8.69 9.29
C GLU A 58 8.75 -7.83 10.32
N LEU A 59 8.92 -8.12 11.61
CA LEU A 59 8.35 -7.32 12.70
C LEU A 59 8.92 -5.89 12.73
N ILE A 60 10.24 -5.75 12.59
CA ILE A 60 10.89 -4.42 12.54
C ILE A 60 10.35 -3.61 11.36
N GLU A 61 10.28 -4.21 10.17
CA GLU A 61 9.74 -3.56 8.97
C GLU A 61 8.28 -3.16 9.16
N THR A 62 7.46 -4.06 9.70
CA THR A 62 6.06 -3.81 10.03
C THR A 62 5.94 -2.58 10.93
N ILE A 63 6.66 -2.54 12.05
CA ILE A 63 6.60 -1.41 12.99
C ILE A 63 6.97 -0.09 12.29
N ILE A 64 8.00 -0.10 11.44
CA ILE A 64 8.45 1.10 10.72
C ILE A 64 7.39 1.59 9.72
N ILE A 65 6.78 0.67 8.94
CA ILE A 65 5.70 0.98 8.00
C ILE A 65 4.51 1.61 8.73
N TYR A 66 4.03 0.97 9.80
CA TYR A 66 2.89 1.48 10.57
C TYR A 66 3.19 2.80 11.29
N LYS A 67 4.43 2.98 11.77
CA LYS A 67 4.85 4.22 12.44
C LYS A 67 4.97 5.40 11.47
N PHE A 68 5.32 5.15 10.22
CA PHE A 68 5.52 6.18 9.21
C PHE A 68 4.64 5.96 7.97
N PRO A 69 3.30 6.03 8.10
CA PRO A 69 2.35 5.67 7.03
C PRO A 69 2.40 6.59 5.81
N LYS A 70 3.08 7.75 5.94
CA LYS A 70 3.28 8.70 4.85
C LYS A 70 4.55 8.46 4.04
N LEU A 71 5.40 7.52 4.45
CA LEU A 71 6.60 7.17 3.70
C LEU A 71 6.26 6.13 2.65
N SER A 72 6.83 6.30 1.46
CA SER A 72 6.81 5.26 0.45
C SER A 72 7.70 4.09 0.85
N TYR A 73 7.46 2.92 0.25
CA TYR A 73 8.35 1.76 0.42
C TYR A 73 9.81 2.10 0.05
N GLU A 74 10.04 2.91 -0.97
CA GLU A 74 11.40 3.33 -1.38
C GLU A 74 12.07 4.24 -0.34
N GLU A 75 11.30 5.11 0.32
CA GLU A 75 11.82 5.94 1.42
C GLU A 75 12.15 5.09 2.65
N ILE A 76 11.37 4.05 2.92
CA ILE A 76 11.64 3.10 3.99
C ILE A 76 12.86 2.23 3.66
N GLU A 77 13.01 1.74 2.42
CA GLU A 77 14.20 1.01 1.95
C GLU A 77 15.48 1.84 2.18
N LYS A 78 15.45 3.11 1.78
CA LYS A 78 16.54 4.06 2.01
C LYS A 78 16.79 4.29 3.50
N MET A 79 15.73 4.46 4.30
CA MET A 79 15.84 4.64 5.75
C MET A 79 16.50 3.43 6.42
N LEU A 80 16.14 2.22 6.01
CA LEU A 80 16.64 0.98 6.62
C LEU A 80 17.93 0.48 5.95
N ASN A 81 18.41 1.14 4.89
CA ASN A 81 19.52 0.68 4.06
C ASN A 81 19.32 -0.79 3.63
N LEU A 82 18.08 -1.13 3.27
CA LEU A 82 17.67 -2.46 2.83
C LEU A 82 17.46 -2.45 1.32
N GLN A 83 18.00 -3.46 0.64
CA GLN A 83 17.77 -3.68 -0.78
C GLN A 83 16.57 -4.63 -1.04
N GLU A 84 16.00 -5.24 0.01
CA GLU A 84 15.14 -6.42 -0.10
C GLU A 84 13.79 -6.33 0.63
N ILE A 85 13.28 -5.13 0.98
CA ILE A 85 11.94 -5.00 1.61
C ILE A 85 10.85 -5.67 0.76
N LYS A 86 11.03 -5.70 -0.56
CA LYS A 86 10.10 -6.35 -1.49
C LYS A 86 9.94 -7.86 -1.29
N GLN A 87 10.85 -8.50 -0.57
CA GLN A 87 10.77 -9.92 -0.26
C GLN A 87 9.94 -10.22 0.99
N THR A 88 9.58 -9.21 1.78
CA THR A 88 8.85 -9.44 3.03
C THR A 88 7.37 -9.64 2.83
N ARG A 89 6.75 -10.41 3.73
CA ARG A 89 5.32 -10.76 3.65
C ARG A 89 4.44 -9.52 3.62
N VAL A 90 4.75 -8.50 4.40
CA VAL A 90 4.01 -7.23 4.43
C VAL A 90 3.95 -6.58 3.05
N TYR A 91 5.07 -6.53 2.33
CA TYR A 91 5.09 -5.98 0.98
C TYR A 91 4.31 -6.85 -0.01
N GLN A 92 4.44 -8.18 0.09
CA GLN A 92 3.75 -9.11 -0.79
C GLN A 92 2.22 -9.06 -0.60
N ASP A 93 1.77 -9.00 0.66
CA ASP A 93 0.36 -8.90 1.04
C ASP A 93 -0.22 -7.58 0.51
N ALA A 94 0.44 -6.44 0.75
CA ALA A 94 0.01 -5.14 0.24
C ALA A 94 -0.04 -5.10 -1.29
N LYS A 95 0.94 -5.71 -1.97
CA LYS A 95 0.95 -5.83 -3.43
C LYS A 95 -0.18 -6.72 -3.95
N GLN A 96 -0.51 -7.78 -3.23
CA GLN A 96 -1.61 -8.68 -3.58
C GLN A 96 -2.96 -7.99 -3.41
N GLU A 97 -3.16 -7.28 -2.30
CA GLU A 97 -4.36 -6.46 -2.05
C GLU A 97 -4.55 -5.42 -3.16
N GLY A 98 -3.53 -4.63 -3.47
CA GLY A 98 -3.60 -3.65 -4.55
C GLY A 98 -3.85 -4.26 -5.95
N LYS A 99 -3.41 -5.51 -6.19
CA LYS A 99 -3.76 -6.22 -7.43
C LYS A 99 -5.25 -6.62 -7.46
N LEU A 100 -5.81 -7.05 -6.33
CA LEU A 100 -7.22 -7.41 -6.23
C LEU A 100 -8.09 -6.17 -6.42
N GLU A 101 -7.78 -5.08 -5.74
CA GLU A 101 -8.45 -3.78 -5.91
C GLU A 101 -8.38 -3.31 -7.37
N GLY A 102 -7.19 -3.37 -8.00
CA GLY A 102 -7.03 -2.98 -9.40
C GLY A 102 -7.80 -3.86 -10.40
N ILE A 103 -8.03 -5.15 -10.08
CA ILE A 103 -8.90 -6.01 -10.89
C ILE A 103 -10.36 -5.60 -10.74
N GLU A 104 -10.80 -5.34 -9.50
CA GLU A 104 -12.17 -4.91 -9.22
C GLU A 104 -12.50 -3.58 -9.92
N GLU A 105 -11.65 -2.56 -9.73
CA GLU A 105 -11.77 -1.28 -10.42
C GLU A 105 -11.72 -1.44 -11.95
N GLY A 106 -10.82 -2.31 -12.44
CA GLY A 106 -10.69 -2.59 -13.87
C GLY A 106 -11.95 -3.22 -14.47
N ILE A 107 -12.60 -4.13 -13.75
CA ILE A 107 -13.87 -4.75 -14.15
C ILE A 107 -14.98 -3.70 -14.16
N GLU A 108 -15.11 -2.89 -13.11
CA GLU A 108 -16.13 -1.85 -13.02
C GLU A 108 -16.00 -0.83 -14.16
N GLN A 109 -14.78 -0.31 -14.37
CA GLN A 109 -14.50 0.61 -15.47
C GLN A 109 -14.75 -0.05 -16.84
N GLY A 110 -14.40 -1.33 -16.98
CA GLY A 110 -14.66 -2.11 -18.20
C GLY A 110 -16.14 -2.23 -18.51
N ILE A 111 -16.97 -2.53 -17.49
CA ILE A 111 -18.42 -2.63 -17.63
C ILE A 111 -19.02 -1.28 -18.03
N GLU A 112 -18.63 -0.19 -17.35
CA GLU A 112 -19.16 1.15 -17.65
C GLU A 112 -18.76 1.64 -19.05
N ARG A 113 -17.51 1.38 -19.47
CA ARG A 113 -17.06 1.66 -20.84
C ARG A 113 -17.84 0.81 -21.85
N GLY A 114 -18.05 -0.47 -21.57
CA GLY A 114 -18.81 -1.37 -22.42
C GLY A 114 -20.25 -0.91 -22.62
N LYS A 115 -20.96 -0.55 -21.54
CA LYS A 115 -22.31 0.03 -21.62
C LYS A 115 -22.33 1.30 -22.46
N SER A 116 -21.38 2.19 -22.25
CA SER A 116 -21.26 3.44 -23.01
C SER A 116 -21.02 3.19 -24.51
N GLN A 117 -20.10 2.28 -24.83
CA GLN A 117 -19.81 1.89 -26.22
C GLN A 117 -21.02 1.24 -26.90
N GLN A 118 -21.76 0.37 -26.19
CA GLN A 118 -22.98 -0.24 -26.70
C GLN A 118 -24.05 0.81 -27.00
N LYS A 119 -24.28 1.76 -26.09
CA LYS A 119 -25.19 2.90 -26.33
C LYS A 119 -24.80 3.64 -27.61
N LEU A 120 -23.53 4.01 -27.77
CA LEU A 120 -23.04 4.71 -28.97
C LEU A 120 -23.19 3.87 -30.25
N ALA A 121 -22.95 2.56 -30.18
CA ALA A 121 -23.07 1.66 -31.33
C ALA A 121 -24.53 1.49 -31.81
N MET A 122 -25.53 1.78 -30.97
CA MET A 122 -26.95 1.75 -31.36
C MET A 122 -27.40 2.98 -32.13
N ILE A 123 -26.64 4.09 -32.08
CA ILE A 123 -27.06 5.37 -32.69
C ILE A 123 -27.37 5.23 -34.19
N PRO A 124 -26.51 4.62 -35.04
CA PRO A 124 -26.80 4.50 -36.47
C PRO A 124 -28.08 3.72 -36.75
N LEU A 125 -28.29 2.60 -36.05
CA LEU A 125 -29.50 1.79 -36.18
C LEU A 125 -30.76 2.58 -35.80
N LEU A 126 -30.71 3.35 -34.70
CA LEU A 126 -31.86 4.16 -34.28
C LEU A 126 -32.14 5.32 -35.25
N GLN A 127 -31.11 5.88 -35.88
CA GLN A 127 -31.27 6.87 -36.94
C GLN A 127 -31.90 6.25 -38.20
N GLU A 128 -31.49 5.06 -38.60
CA GLU A 128 -32.10 4.31 -39.72
C GLU A 128 -33.57 4.00 -39.47
N LEU A 129 -33.95 3.76 -38.22
CA LEU A 129 -35.35 3.59 -37.78
C LEU A 129 -36.14 4.91 -37.71
N GLY A 130 -35.54 6.03 -38.08
CA GLY A 130 -36.20 7.34 -38.19
C GLY A 130 -36.28 8.14 -36.89
N LEU A 131 -35.52 7.79 -35.85
CA LEU A 131 -35.49 8.57 -34.62
C LEU A 131 -34.63 9.83 -34.80
N THR A 132 -35.09 10.94 -34.21
CA THR A 132 -34.32 12.19 -34.11
C THR A 132 -33.19 12.07 -33.10
N ILE A 133 -32.18 12.95 -33.20
CA ILE A 133 -31.01 12.95 -32.31
C ILE A 133 -31.44 13.15 -30.85
N GLU A 134 -32.42 14.01 -30.61
CA GLU A 134 -32.98 14.31 -29.28
C GLU A 134 -33.67 13.07 -28.68
N GLN A 135 -34.43 12.35 -29.51
CA GLN A 135 -35.11 11.10 -29.12
C GLN A 135 -34.15 9.96 -28.82
N ILE A 136 -33.03 9.88 -29.55
CA ILE A 136 -31.96 8.90 -29.34
C ILE A 136 -31.22 9.23 -28.04
N ALA A 137 -30.87 10.49 -27.86
CA ALA A 137 -30.18 10.96 -26.67
C ALA A 137 -30.95 10.71 -25.38
N GLN A 138 -32.26 10.99 -25.41
CA GLN A 138 -33.15 10.70 -24.29
C GLN A 138 -33.24 9.18 -24.00
N ARG A 139 -33.36 8.34 -25.03
CA ARG A 139 -33.50 6.88 -24.88
C ARG A 139 -32.23 6.19 -24.41
N LEU A 140 -31.08 6.68 -24.86
CA LEU A 140 -29.78 6.14 -24.48
C LEU A 140 -29.20 6.82 -23.24
N GLU A 141 -29.90 7.83 -22.69
CA GLU A 141 -29.44 8.64 -21.56
C GLU A 141 -28.03 9.22 -21.82
N ILE A 142 -27.79 9.65 -23.05
CA ILE A 142 -26.53 10.29 -23.46
C ILE A 142 -26.76 11.78 -23.61
N SER A 143 -25.83 12.58 -23.11
CA SER A 143 -25.89 14.03 -23.27
C SER A 143 -25.55 14.40 -24.72
N VAL A 144 -26.44 15.12 -25.41
CA VAL A 144 -26.10 15.79 -26.67
C VAL A 144 -25.24 16.98 -26.30
N ARG A 145 -23.95 16.97 -26.67
CA ARG A 145 -23.20 18.21 -26.69
C ARG A 145 -23.65 19.00 -27.90
N GLU A 146 -24.33 20.11 -27.67
CA GLU A 146 -24.56 21.12 -28.70
C GLU A 146 -23.20 21.68 -29.13
N ASN A 147 -22.70 21.27 -30.29
CA ASN A 147 -21.62 21.99 -30.96
C ASN A 147 -22.23 23.28 -31.52
N ILE A 148 -22.28 24.32 -30.69
CA ILE A 148 -22.50 25.69 -31.16
C ILE A 148 -21.22 26.08 -31.91
N LYS A 149 -21.38 26.34 -33.21
CA LYS A 149 -20.34 26.85 -34.11
C LYS A 149 -19.81 28.21 -33.67
#